data_AF-A0A2D4MPX3-F1
#
_entry.id   AF-A0A2D4MPX3-F1
#
_cell.length_a   1.000
_cell.length_b   1.000
_cell.length_c   1.000
_cell.angle_alpha   90.00
_cell.angle_beta   90.00
_cell.angle_gamma   90.00
#
_symmetry.space_group_name_H-M   'P 1'
#
loop_
_entity.id
_entity.type
_entity.pdbx_description
1 polymer ?
#
loop_
_entity_poly.entity_id
_entity_poly.type
_entity_poly.pdbx_seq_one_letter_code
_entity_poly.pdbx_strand_id
1 'polypeptide(L)'
;MLAVVHKRYTLDNDILTLEQRQFYEDNGYLLIKNLVADEDIERFREQFVKICRKDVKVPAITIMKDITIAKSAADENTVLKLQDFMLSEELFRYCTLPQIVKYVECFTGPDIMAMHTMLI
;
A
#
# COMPACT_ATOMS: atom_id res chain seq x y z
N MET A 1 -39.32 -10.11 5.50
CA MET A 1 -38.12 -10.34 6.32
C MET A 1 -36.95 -10.45 5.35
N LEU A 2 -36.21 -9.36 5.13
CA LEU A 2 -35.05 -9.38 4.24
C LEU A 2 -33.95 -10.16 4.98
N ALA A 3 -33.51 -11.28 4.40
CA ALA A 3 -32.39 -12.03 4.93
C ALA A 3 -31.14 -11.15 4.82
N VAL A 4 -30.58 -10.76 5.96
CA VAL A 4 -29.27 -10.12 5.99
C VAL A 4 -28.27 -11.18 5.53
N VAL A 5 -27.76 -11.04 4.31
CA VAL A 5 -26.70 -11.91 3.80
C VAL A 5 -25.43 -11.53 4.56
N HIS A 6 -25.14 -12.28 5.63
CA HIS A 6 -23.94 -12.10 6.41
C HIS A 6 -22.70 -12.37 5.55
N LYS A 7 -21.75 -11.43 5.56
CA LYS A 7 -20.47 -11.50 4.85
C LYS A 7 -19.37 -11.73 5.86
N ARG A 8 -18.45 -12.66 5.59
CA ARG A 8 -17.41 -13.06 6.54
C ARG A 8 -16.19 -12.15 6.50
N TYR A 9 -15.85 -11.63 5.32
CA TYR A 9 -14.59 -10.92 5.09
C TYR A 9 -14.79 -9.42 4.87
N THR A 10 -16.02 -8.95 4.67
CA THR A 10 -16.34 -7.52 4.53
C THR A 10 -17.39 -7.09 5.54
N LEU A 11 -17.13 -5.98 6.24
CA LEU A 11 -18.07 -5.34 7.14
C LEU A 11 -19.18 -4.61 6.37
N ASP A 12 -20.25 -4.24 7.06
CA ASP A 12 -21.30 -3.42 6.45
C ASP A 12 -20.80 -1.99 6.23
N ASN A 13 -20.97 -1.49 5.01
CA ASN A 13 -20.49 -0.20 4.54
C ASN A 13 -21.23 0.22 3.27
N ASP A 14 -21.17 1.52 2.96
CA ASP A 14 -21.81 2.11 1.76
C ASP A 14 -20.82 2.33 0.59
N ILE A 15 -19.61 1.77 0.70
CA ILE A 15 -18.51 1.99 -0.27
C ILE A 15 -18.44 0.85 -1.29
N LEU A 16 -18.54 -0.40 -0.83
CA LEU A 16 -18.51 -1.59 -1.67
C LEU A 16 -19.92 -2.01 -2.06
N THR A 17 -20.13 -2.18 -3.36
CA THR A 17 -21.37 -2.77 -3.86
C THR A 17 -21.53 -4.22 -3.37
N LEU A 18 -22.76 -4.72 -3.36
CA LEU A 18 -23.04 -6.11 -2.98
C LEU A 18 -22.28 -7.11 -3.88
N GLU A 19 -22.14 -6.81 -5.17
CA GLU A 19 -21.38 -7.62 -6.12
C GLU A 19 -19.89 -7.62 -5.79
N GLN A 20 -19.29 -6.48 -5.46
CA GLN A 20 -17.88 -6.42 -5.04
C GLN A 20 -17.65 -7.16 -3.72
N ARG A 21 -18.57 -7.05 -2.76
CA ARG A 21 -18.52 -7.82 -1.51
C ARG A 21 -18.60 -9.31 -1.80
N GLN A 22 -19.56 -9.75 -2.62
CA GLN A 22 -19.69 -11.15 -3.01
C GLN A 22 -18.44 -11.65 -3.74
N PHE A 23 -17.91 -10.87 -4.69
CA PHE A 23 -16.68 -11.20 -5.40
C PHE A 23 -15.50 -11.41 -4.43
N TYR A 24 -15.34 -10.51 -3.45
CA TYR A 24 -14.28 -10.65 -2.45
C TYR A 24 -14.49 -11.89 -1.57
N GLU A 25 -15.72 -12.21 -1.16
CA GLU A 25 -16.01 -13.45 -0.42
C GLU A 25 -15.59 -14.70 -1.19
N ASP A 26 -15.83 -14.72 -2.50
CA ASP A 26 -15.56 -15.89 -3.34
C ASP A 26 -14.08 -16.00 -3.77
N ASN A 27 -13.36 -14.86 -3.86
CA ASN A 27 -12.04 -14.80 -4.50
C ASN A 27 -10.90 -14.28 -3.61
N GLY A 28 -11.19 -13.59 -2.51
CA GLY A 28 -10.19 -13.05 -1.58
C GLY A 28 -9.41 -11.82 -2.10
N TYR A 29 -9.81 -11.23 -3.22
CA TYR A 29 -9.22 -9.99 -3.74
C TYR A 29 -10.27 -9.07 -4.38
N LEU A 30 -9.92 -7.78 -4.55
CA LEU A 30 -10.75 -6.82 -5.26
C LEU A 30 -9.86 -5.84 -6.04
N LEU A 31 -10.26 -5.51 -7.27
CA LEU A 31 -9.60 -4.50 -8.09
C LEU A 31 -10.41 -3.20 -8.10
N ILE A 32 -9.83 -2.13 -7.55
CA ILE A 32 -10.36 -0.77 -7.69
C ILE A 32 -9.49 -0.01 -8.69
N LYS A 33 -10.03 0.26 -9.87
CA LYS A 33 -9.29 0.94 -10.95
C LYS A 33 -9.07 2.41 -10.62
N ASN A 34 -7.91 2.93 -11.02
CA ASN A 34 -7.55 4.35 -10.90
C ASN A 34 -7.73 4.90 -9.48
N LEU A 35 -7.42 4.08 -8.46
CA LEU A 35 -7.66 4.45 -7.07
C LEU A 35 -6.69 5.54 -6.60
N VAL A 36 -5.40 5.39 -6.92
CA VAL A 36 -4.34 6.34 -6.57
C VAL A 36 -4.08 7.24 -7.77
N ALA A 37 -3.96 8.55 -7.54
CA ALA A 37 -3.71 9.51 -8.61
C ALA A 37 -2.29 9.38 -9.16
N ASP A 38 -2.11 9.64 -10.46
CA ASP A 38 -0.79 9.57 -11.11
C ASP A 38 0.24 10.51 -10.43
N GLU A 39 -0.20 11.68 -9.97
CA GLU A 39 0.66 12.60 -9.20
C GLU A 39 1.17 11.99 -7.89
N ASP A 40 0.33 11.23 -7.18
CA ASP A 40 0.74 10.55 -5.95
C ASP A 40 1.75 9.45 -6.25
N ILE A 41 1.52 8.69 -7.32
CA ILE A 41 2.42 7.63 -7.79
C ILE A 41 3.79 8.22 -8.12
N GLU A 42 3.84 9.35 -8.83
CA GLU A 42 5.11 9.98 -9.20
C GLU A 42 5.87 10.51 -7.97
N ARG A 43 5.17 11.08 -6.99
CA ARG A 43 5.80 11.48 -5.72
C ARG A 43 6.43 10.30 -4.97
N PHE A 44 5.76 9.15 -4.93
CA PHE A 44 6.32 7.94 -4.32
C PHE A 44 7.55 7.43 -5.08
N ARG A 45 7.52 7.51 -6.41
CA ARG A 45 8.64 7.16 -7.30
C ARG A 45 9.84 8.08 -7.07
N GLU A 46 9.64 9.39 -7.00
CA GLU A 46 10.70 10.35 -6.71
C GLU A 46 11.33 10.10 -5.34
N GLN A 47 10.51 9.84 -4.32
CA GLN A 47 10.99 9.55 -2.98
C GLN A 47 11.80 8.25 -2.92
N PHE A 48 11.38 7.21 -3.65
CA PHE A 48 12.14 5.98 -3.82
C PHE A 48 13.54 6.28 -4.41
N VAL A 49 13.63 7.04 -5.50
CA VAL A 49 14.91 7.40 -6.14
C VAL A 49 15.81 8.16 -5.15
N LYS A 50 15.28 9.14 -4.41
CA LYS A 50 16.03 9.88 -3.37
C LYS A 50 16.57 8.96 -2.27
N ILE A 51 15.80 7.96 -1.84
CA ILE A 51 16.24 6.96 -0.86
C ILE A 51 17.35 6.08 -1.45
N CYS A 52 17.20 5.59 -2.69
CA CYS A 52 18.20 4.76 -3.37
C CYS A 52 19.54 5.48 -3.48
N ARG A 53 19.52 6.76 -3.89
CA ARG A 53 20.70 7.62 -4.03
C ARG A 53 21.27 8.13 -2.69
N LYS A 54 20.59 7.83 -1.58
CA LYS A 54 20.93 8.27 -0.21
C LYS A 54 20.82 9.79 0.00
N ASP A 55 20.08 10.49 -0.85
CA ASP A 55 19.73 11.91 -0.66
C ASP A 55 18.79 12.09 0.54
N VAL A 56 17.97 11.06 0.82
CA VAL A 56 17.11 10.97 2.00
C VAL A 56 17.49 9.73 2.81
N LYS A 57 17.58 9.90 4.14
CA LYS A 57 17.77 8.80 5.09
C LYS A 57 16.49 8.61 5.89
N VAL A 58 15.92 7.42 5.80
CA VAL A 58 14.74 7.02 6.58
C VAL A 58 15.22 6.10 7.71
N PRO A 59 14.98 6.43 8.99
CA PRO A 59 15.35 5.54 10.08
C PRO A 59 14.61 4.20 9.99
N ALA A 60 15.26 3.12 10.46
CA ALA A 60 14.70 1.76 10.52
C ALA A 60 14.27 1.12 9.18
N ILE A 61 14.43 1.80 8.04
CA ILE A 61 14.10 1.25 6.73
C ILE A 61 15.01 0.08 6.37
N THR A 62 14.44 -1.00 5.85
CA THR A 62 15.20 -2.13 5.31
C THR A 62 15.28 -1.97 3.78
N ILE A 63 16.50 -1.91 3.25
CA ILE A 63 16.77 -1.80 1.81
C ILE A 63 17.32 -3.13 1.30
N MET A 64 16.52 -3.84 0.51
CA MET A 64 16.95 -5.08 -0.14
C MET A 64 17.54 -4.76 -1.52
N LYS A 65 18.74 -5.28 -1.78
CA LYS A 65 19.48 -5.05 -3.03
C LYS A 65 19.73 -6.35 -3.76
N ASP A 66 19.80 -6.27 -5.08
CA ASP A 66 20.30 -7.36 -5.89
C ASP A 66 21.80 -7.52 -5.68
N ILE A 67 22.19 -8.63 -5.04
CA ILE A 67 23.57 -8.95 -4.69
C ILE A 67 24.43 -9.21 -5.95
N THR A 68 23.79 -9.60 -7.06
CA THR A 68 24.49 -9.90 -8.32
C THR A 68 25.00 -8.63 -9.01
N ILE A 69 24.37 -7.48 -8.75
CA ILE A 69 24.70 -6.16 -9.31
C ILE A 69 25.36 -5.24 -8.25
N ALA A 70 25.37 -5.66 -6.97
CA ALA A 70 25.81 -4.89 -5.81
C ALA A 70 27.29 -4.42 -5.79
N LYS A 71 28.11 -4.79 -6.79
CA LYS A 71 29.44 -4.18 -6.99
C LYS A 71 29.37 -2.76 -7.54
N SER A 72 28.22 -2.35 -8.07
CA SER A 72 27.94 -0.98 -8.53
C SER A 72 27.37 -0.12 -7.40
N ALA A 73 27.40 1.21 -7.57
CA ALA A 73 26.84 2.13 -6.58
C ALA A 73 25.35 1.84 -6.36
N ALA A 74 24.88 1.98 -5.12
CA ALA A 74 23.46 1.79 -4.82
C ALA A 74 22.63 2.89 -5.49
N ASP A 75 21.89 2.54 -6.53
CA ASP A 75 20.94 3.38 -7.23
C ASP A 75 19.59 2.65 -7.38
N GLU A 76 18.62 3.31 -8.01
CA GLU A 76 17.28 2.78 -8.29
C GLU A 76 17.27 1.48 -9.09
N ASN A 77 18.36 1.11 -9.79
CA ASN A 77 18.45 -0.10 -10.59
C ASN A 77 18.94 -1.32 -9.79
N THR A 78 19.50 -1.09 -8.60
CA THR A 78 20.05 -2.15 -7.73
C THR A 78 19.17 -2.49 -6.54
N VAL A 79 18.22 -1.62 -6.18
CA VAL A 79 17.30 -1.81 -5.07
C VAL A 79 16.06 -2.57 -5.55
N LEU A 80 15.82 -3.75 -4.98
CA LEU A 80 14.70 -4.61 -5.34
C LEU A 80 13.47 -4.39 -4.44
N LYS A 81 13.69 -3.87 -3.22
CA LYS A 81 12.62 -3.69 -2.24
C LYS A 81 13.01 -2.72 -1.14
N LEU A 82 12.04 -1.92 -0.70
CA LEU A 82 12.07 -1.21 0.58
C LEU A 82 11.05 -1.83 1.53
N GLN A 83 11.39 -2.00 2.80
CA GLN A 83 10.47 -2.37 3.88
C GLN A 83 10.58 -1.40 5.05
N ASP A 84 9.54 -1.35 5.88
CA ASP A 84 9.53 -0.57 7.12
C ASP A 84 9.82 0.93 6.88
N PHE A 85 9.16 1.48 5.85
CA PHE A 85 9.28 2.89 5.48
C PHE A 85 8.33 3.81 6.26
N MET A 86 7.73 3.37 7.36
CA MET A 86 6.74 4.12 8.11
C MET A 86 7.25 5.49 8.64
N LEU A 87 8.57 5.65 8.74
CA LEU A 87 9.22 6.92 9.13
C LEU A 87 9.58 7.82 7.92
N SER A 88 9.21 7.43 6.70
CA SER A 88 9.29 8.27 5.50
C SER A 88 7.95 8.96 5.30
N GLU A 89 7.88 10.27 5.54
CA GLU A 89 6.63 11.05 5.40
C GLU A 89 5.98 10.86 4.02
N GLU A 90 6.76 10.99 2.95
CA GLU A 90 6.25 10.85 1.58
C GLU A 90 5.79 9.43 1.25
N LEU A 91 6.52 8.37 1.67
CA LEU A 91 6.07 6.99 1.37
C LEU A 91 4.92 6.55 2.29
N PHE A 92 4.95 6.95 3.56
CA PHE A 92 3.90 6.61 4.53
C PHE A 92 2.57 7.31 4.18
N ARG A 93 2.60 8.40 3.43
CA ARG A 93 1.41 9.06 2.90
C ARG A 93 0.48 8.10 2.16
N TYR A 94 1.00 7.06 1.48
CA TYR A 94 0.18 6.01 0.87
C TYR A 94 -0.78 5.36 1.89
N CYS A 95 -0.28 5.06 3.10
CA CYS A 95 -1.06 4.44 4.17
C CYS A 95 -2.13 5.39 4.75
N THR A 96 -2.00 6.70 4.53
CA THR A 96 -2.92 7.73 5.03
C THR A 96 -3.78 8.35 3.94
N LEU A 97 -3.67 7.90 2.69
CA LEU A 97 -4.49 8.40 1.58
C LEU A 97 -5.98 8.10 1.86
N PRO A 98 -6.87 9.10 1.90
CA PRO A 98 -8.29 8.89 2.20
C PRO A 98 -8.95 7.87 1.28
N GLN A 99 -8.53 7.85 0.01
CA GLN A 99 -9.02 6.90 -0.98
C GLN A 99 -8.58 5.45 -0.71
N ILE A 100 -7.46 5.22 -0.02
CA ILE A 100 -7.03 3.89 0.41
C ILE A 100 -7.77 3.52 1.70
N VAL A 101 -7.70 4.40 2.69
CA VAL A 101 -8.27 4.19 4.04
C VAL A 101 -9.76 3.85 3.97
N LYS A 102 -10.54 4.56 3.13
CA LYS A 102 -11.99 4.28 2.97
C LYS A 102 -12.30 2.84 2.54
N TYR A 103 -11.44 2.22 1.73
CA TYR A 103 -11.63 0.84 1.31
C TYR A 103 -11.10 -0.13 2.36
N VAL A 104 -9.99 0.20 3.03
CA VAL A 104 -9.44 -0.62 4.13
C VAL A 104 -10.42 -0.74 5.30
N GLU A 105 -11.13 0.34 5.62
CA GLU A 105 -12.19 0.37 6.64
C GLU A 105 -13.28 -0.67 6.39
N CYS A 106 -13.59 -0.96 5.12
CA CYS A 106 -14.60 -1.96 4.74
C CYS A 106 -14.24 -3.39 5.21
N PHE A 107 -12.97 -3.64 5.55
CA PHE A 107 -12.47 -4.95 5.99
C PHE A 107 -12.07 -4.94 7.46
N THR A 108 -11.50 -3.82 7.94
CA THR A 108 -10.85 -3.72 9.25
C THR A 108 -11.68 -3.00 10.30
N GLY A 109 -12.68 -2.23 9.88
CA GLY A 109 -13.43 -1.32 10.75
C GLY A 109 -12.71 0.02 10.92
N PRO A 110 -13.24 0.90 11.79
CA PRO A 110 -12.78 2.29 11.89
C PRO A 110 -11.39 2.45 12.54
N ASP A 111 -10.96 1.48 13.35
CA ASP A 111 -9.67 1.51 14.05
C ASP A 111 -8.56 0.87 13.21
N ILE A 112 -7.98 1.66 12.30
CA ILE A 112 -7.07 1.18 11.26
C ILE A 112 -5.61 1.29 11.70
N MET A 113 -4.84 0.21 11.53
CA MET A 113 -3.40 0.18 11.80
C MET A 113 -2.60 -0.23 10.56
N ALA A 114 -1.61 0.59 10.18
CA ALA A 114 -0.63 0.23 9.15
C ALA A 114 0.45 -0.69 9.76
N MET A 115 0.28 -2.00 9.58
CA MET A 115 1.12 -3.03 10.21
C MET A 115 2.46 -3.26 9.52
N HIS A 116 2.48 -3.19 8.19
CA HIS A 116 3.67 -3.47 7.39
C HIS A 116 3.66 -2.67 6.10
N THR A 117 4.82 -2.14 5.72
CA THR A 117 4.99 -1.27 4.56
C THR A 117 6.05 -1.84 3.63
N MET A 118 5.73 -1.96 2.33
CA MET A 118 6.66 -2.45 1.31
C MET A 118 6.53 -1.66 0.02
N LEU A 119 7.66 -1.42 -0.65
CA LEU A 119 7.73 -0.94 -2.04
C LEU A 119 8.59 -1.96 -2.79
N ILE A 120 8.03 -2.54 -3.85
CA ILE A 120 8.58 -3.64 -4.65
C ILE A 120 8.68 -3.17 -6.10
#